data_AF-Q840J4-F1
#
_entry.id   AF-Q840J4-F1
#
_cell.length_a   1.000
_cell.length_b   1.000
_cell.length_c   1.000
_cell.angle_alpha   90.00
_cell.angle_beta   90.00
_cell.angle_gamma   90.00
#
_symmetry.space_group_name_H-M   'P 1'
#
loop_
_entity.id
_entity.type
_entity.pdbx_description
1 polymer ?
#
loop_
_entity_poly.entity_id
_entity_poly.type
_entity_poly.pdbx_seq_one_letter_code
_entity_poly.pdbx_strand_id
1 'polypeptide(L)' 'LARVGRYKVNKKLGLGGANPALVTATTLTEEDVVATIEYLVRLHEGQTTMTAPGGLEVPVEVDD' A
#
# COMPACT_ATOMS: atom_id res chain seq x y z
N LEU A 1 11.16 -0.29 8.65
CA LEU A 1 9.82 -0.79 8.98
C LEU A 1 9.92 -1.93 9.99
N ALA A 2 9.44 -1.71 11.22
CA ALA A 2 9.22 -2.80 12.16
C ALA A 2 7.99 -3.63 11.73
N ARG A 3 7.80 -4.81 12.35
CA ARG A 3 6.72 -5.75 12.00
C ARG A 3 5.33 -5.10 11.87
N VAL A 4 4.95 -4.28 12.84
CA VAL A 4 3.65 -3.59 12.83
C VAL A 4 3.58 -2.52 11.73
N GLY A 5 4.65 -1.75 11.54
CA GLY A 5 4.72 -0.75 10.47
C GLY A 5 4.59 -1.38 9.09
N ARG A 6 5.26 -2.53 8.88
CA ARG A 6 5.15 -3.26 7.63
C ARG A 6 3.74 -3.77 7.38
N TYR A 7 3.12 -4.38 8.38
CA TYR A 7 1.74 -4.86 8.32
C TYR A 7 0.75 -3.75 7.98
N LYS A 8 0.87 -2.57 8.60
CA LYS A 8 -0.03 -1.43 8.34
C LYS A 8 0.04 -0.97 6.89
N VAL A 9 1.24 -0.79 6.35
CA VAL A 9 1.40 -0.38 4.95
C VAL A 9 0.88 -1.46 3.99
N ASN A 10 1.21 -2.74 4.24
CA ASN A 10 0.73 -3.83 3.41
C ASN A 10 -0.80 -3.87 3.38
N LYS A 11 -1.45 -3.68 4.54
CA LYS A 11 -2.90 -3.62 4.64
C LYS A 11 -3.50 -2.41 3.92
N LYS A 12 -2.93 -1.21 4.09
CA LYS A 12 -3.45 0.04 3.52
C LYS A 12 -3.31 0.08 1.99
N LEU A 13 -2.20 -0.46 1.47
CA LEU A 13 -1.86 -0.42 0.04
C LEU A 13 -2.15 -1.73 -0.71
N GLY A 14 -2.70 -2.75 -0.03
CA GLY A 14 -2.98 -4.05 -0.64
C GLY A 14 -1.73 -4.83 -1.07
N LEU A 15 -0.58 -4.57 -0.42
CA LEU A 15 0.70 -5.20 -0.71
C LEU A 15 0.92 -6.49 0.10
N GLY A 16 1.84 -7.34 -0.36
CA GLY A 16 2.26 -8.56 0.36
C GLY A 16 1.51 -9.85 -0.01
N GLY A 17 0.45 -9.78 -0.82
CA GLY A 17 -0.19 -10.95 -1.41
C GLY A 17 0.54 -11.47 -2.66
N ALA A 18 1.06 -10.57 -3.50
CA ALA A 18 1.72 -10.91 -4.77
C ALA A 18 3.23 -11.15 -4.63
N ASN A 19 3.89 -10.54 -3.63
CA ASN A 19 5.33 -10.61 -3.44
C ASN A 19 5.67 -10.99 -1.97
N PRO A 20 6.10 -12.24 -1.71
CA PRO A 20 6.46 -12.70 -0.37
C PRO A 20 7.60 -11.88 0.28
N ALA A 21 8.49 -11.29 -0.52
CA ALA A 21 9.58 -10.46 0.00
C ALA A 21 9.06 -9.21 0.73
N LEU A 22 7.89 -8.71 0.36
CA LEU A 22 7.24 -7.57 1.02
C LEU A 22 6.62 -7.92 2.37
N VAL A 23 6.50 -9.19 2.74
CA VAL A 23 5.94 -9.58 4.04
C VAL A 23 6.95 -9.34 5.16
N THR A 24 8.24 -9.57 4.88
CA THR A 24 9.32 -9.52 5.87
C THR A 24 10.28 -8.35 5.69
N ALA A 25 10.11 -7.53 4.64
CA ALA A 25 10.96 -6.38 4.38
C ALA A 25 10.99 -5.40 5.58
N THR A 26 12.21 -5.11 6.06
CA THR A 26 12.45 -4.18 7.17
C THR A 26 12.80 -2.78 6.71
N THR A 27 12.90 -2.53 5.41
CA THR A 27 13.11 -1.22 4.79
C THR A 27 11.97 -0.92 3.84
N LEU A 28 11.84 0.35 3.42
CA LEU A 28 10.95 0.68 2.31
C LEU A 28 11.49 0.05 1.03
N THR A 29 10.58 -0.49 0.23
CA THR A 29 10.84 -1.00 -1.11
C THR A 29 10.34 0.00 -2.14
N GLU A 30 10.75 -0.18 -3.40
CA GLU A 30 10.24 0.63 -4.50
C GLU A 30 8.72 0.48 -4.65
N GLU A 31 8.19 -0.73 -4.52
CA GLU A 31 6.75 -1.00 -4.57
C GLU A 31 5.97 -0.21 -3.51
N ASP A 32 6.52 -0.04 -2.31
CA ASP A 32 5.90 0.80 -1.27
C ASP A 32 5.78 2.26 -1.69
N VAL A 33 6.86 2.80 -2.25
CA VAL A 33 6.95 4.22 -2.63
C VAL A 33 5.99 4.50 -3.77
N VAL A 34 6.01 3.66 -4.82
CA VAL A 34 5.14 3.80 -5.98
C VAL A 34 3.67 3.70 -5.56
N ALA A 35 3.29 2.66 -4.81
CA ALA A 35 1.91 2.48 -4.36
C ALA A 35 1.44 3.61 -3.42
N THR A 36 2.34 4.16 -2.60
CA THR A 36 2.01 5.30 -1.72
C THR A 36 1.77 6.58 -2.53
N ILE A 37 2.62 6.89 -3.51
CA ILE A 37 2.42 8.06 -4.38
C ILE A 37 1.11 7.92 -5.15
N GLU A 38 0.87 6.74 -5.71
CA GLU A 38 -0.35 6.41 -6.42
C GLU A 38 -1.60 6.58 -5.53
N TYR A 39 -1.52 6.17 -4.26
CA TYR A 39 -2.55 6.38 -3.25
C TYR A 39 -2.86 7.85 -3.03
N LEU A 40 -1.83 8.66 -2.82
CA LEU A 40 -1.98 10.08 -2.53
C LEU A 40 -2.57 10.85 -3.73
N VAL A 41 -2.17 10.50 -4.95
CA VAL A 41 -2.73 11.10 -6.16
C VAL A 41 -4.22 10.77 -6.29
N ARG A 42 -4.61 9.51 -6.10
CA ARG A 42 -6.03 9.11 -6.14
C ARG A 42 -6.86 9.78 -5.06
N LEU A 43 -6.31 9.85 -3.84
CA LEU A 43 -6.94 10.54 -2.72
C LEU A 43 -7.16 12.03 -3.06
N HIS A 44 -6.15 12.67 -3.66
CA HIS A 44 -6.24 14.05 -4.11
C HIS A 44 -7.32 14.27 -5.19
N GLU A 45 -7.48 13.31 -6.09
CA GLU A 45 -8.53 13.33 -7.13
C GLU A 45 -9.93 12.97 -6.60
N GLY A 46 -10.06 12.60 -5.32
CA GLY A 46 -11.33 12.18 -4.71
C GLY A 46 -11.79 10.78 -5.12
N GLN A 47 -10.89 9.95 -5.67
CA GLN A 47 -11.18 8.54 -5.89
C GLN A 47 -11.28 7.81 -4.55
N THR A 48 -12.17 6.82 -4.46
CA THR A 48 -12.46 6.09 -3.21
C THR A 48 -11.93 4.66 -3.19
N THR A 49 -11.44 4.16 -4.32
CA THR A 49 -10.84 2.83 -4.45
C THR A 49 -9.65 2.86 -5.39
N MET A 50 -8.77 1.86 -5.27
CA MET A 50 -7.73 1.59 -6.25
C MET A 50 -7.49 0.09 -6.38
N THR A 51 -6.89 -0.31 -7.49
CA THR A 51 -6.35 -1.65 -7.68
C THR A 51 -4.86 -1.65 -7.33
N ALA A 52 -4.49 -2.38 -6.28
CA ALA A 52 -3.10 -2.56 -5.88
C ALA A 52 -2.32 -3.39 -6.93
N PRO A 53 -0.97 -3.37 -6.92
CA PRO A 53 -0.14 -4.13 -7.88
C PRO A 53 -0.43 -5.64 -7.97
N GLY A 54 -1.05 -6.23 -6.95
CA GLY A 54 -1.49 -7.63 -6.93
C GLY A 54 -2.92 -7.89 -7.44
N GLY A 55 -3.60 -6.88 -7.99
CA GLY A 55 -4.99 -6.97 -8.44
C GLY A 55 -6.03 -6.85 -7.32
N LEU A 56 -5.59 -6.64 -6.07
CA LEU A 56 -6.48 -6.45 -4.92
C LEU A 56 -7.07 -5.04 -4.93
N GLU A 57 -8.40 -4.93 -4.85
CA GLU A 57 -9.04 -3.63 -4.66
C GLU A 57 -8.92 -3.19 -3.19
N VAL A 58 -8.47 -1.95 -2.97
CA VAL A 58 -8.32 -1.35 -1.63
C VAL A 58 -8.96 0.03 -1.57
N PRO A 59 -9.52 0.43 -0.40
CA PRO A 59 -10.13 1.73 -0.22
C PRO A 59 -9.09 2.87 -0.20
N VAL A 60 -9.48 4.01 -0.76
CA VAL A 60 -8.72 5.26 -0.74
C VAL A 60 -9.47 6.27 0.12
N GLU A 61 -8.91 6.58 1.28
CA GLU A 61 -9.53 7.37 2.33
C GLU A 61 -8.45 8.00 3.23
N VAL A 62 -8.76 9.16 3.79
CA VAL A 62 -7.92 9.76 4.85
C VAL A 62 -7.89 8.84 6.07
N ASP A 63 -6.74 8.74 6.71
CA ASP A 63 -6.64 8.10 8.03
C ASP A 63 -7.08 9.09 9.12
N ASP A 64 -7.76 8.57 10.15
CA ASP A 64 -8.16 9.30 11.36
C ASP A 64 -6.95 9.69 12.24
#